data_AF-A0A951WL73-F1
#
_entry.id   AF-A0A951WL73-F1
#
_cell.length_a   1.000
_cell.length_b   1.000
_cell.length_c   1.000
_cell.angle_alpha   90.00
_cell.angle_beta   90.00
_cell.angle_gamma   90.00
#
_symmetry.space_group_name_H-M   'P 1'
#
loop_
_entity.id
_entity.type
_entity.pdbx_description
1 polymer ?
#
loop_
_entity_poly.entity_id
_entity_poly.type
_entity_poly.pdbx_seq_one_letter_code
_entity_poly.pdbx_strand_id
1 'polypeptide(L)'
;MRIFSAIAIFFKVLFDSKYFYQVSSLSQNEAKIAELEENLNRLRLQNNLLESSAKAPVVEDDLLPGACALLSLMQREARFLDFTLEDISQLPDEQVGAVSRLVHGDLKKLIRQYMELKPVIDADEGQKVSLGQDRMPYEIQVASDRDVALPFTATLRHKGYRLVSINLPQKKHPEAVRVLMPAELDSVEVNP
;
A
#
# COMPACT_ATOMS: atom_id res chain seq x y z
N MET A 1 -60.93 11.88 -12.52
CA MET A 1 -60.61 12.43 -13.86
C MET A 1 -59.30 11.87 -14.47
N ARG A 2 -58.89 10.63 -14.20
CA ARG A 2 -57.66 10.06 -14.81
C ARG A 2 -57.85 9.61 -16.28
N ILE A 3 -59.07 9.19 -16.63
CA ILE A 3 -59.42 8.72 -17.99
C ILE A 3 -59.34 9.86 -19.01
N PHE A 4 -59.92 11.03 -18.71
CA PHE A 4 -59.84 12.19 -19.61
C PHE A 4 -58.39 12.67 -19.81
N SER A 5 -57.54 12.63 -18.78
CA SER A 5 -56.12 12.95 -18.91
C SER A 5 -55.36 11.93 -19.75
N ALA A 6 -55.63 10.63 -19.59
CA ALA A 6 -55.00 9.58 -20.39
C ALA A 6 -55.36 9.71 -21.88
N ILE A 7 -56.64 9.99 -22.17
CA ILE A 7 -57.11 10.25 -23.54
C ILE A 7 -56.43 11.51 -24.11
N ALA A 8 -56.35 12.60 -23.34
CA ALA A 8 -55.68 13.83 -23.77
C ALA A 8 -54.19 13.62 -24.06
N ILE A 9 -53.49 12.86 -23.21
CA ILE A 9 -52.07 12.51 -23.41
C ILE A 9 -51.92 11.65 -24.66
N PHE A 10 -52.79 10.64 -24.86
CA PHE A 10 -52.77 9.79 -26.05
C PHE A 10 -52.85 10.61 -27.35
N PHE A 11 -53.82 11.52 -27.45
CA PHE A 11 -53.94 12.39 -28.63
C PHE A 11 -52.76 13.35 -28.77
N LYS A 12 -52.22 13.87 -27.67
CA LYS A 12 -51.05 14.76 -27.70
C LYS A 12 -49.80 14.03 -28.20
N VAL A 13 -49.61 12.77 -27.80
CA VAL A 13 -48.54 11.91 -28.31
C VAL A 13 -48.71 11.62 -29.80
N LEU A 14 -49.95 11.48 -30.29
CA LEU A 14 -50.23 11.16 -31.69
C LEU A 14 -50.05 12.36 -32.65
N PHE A 15 -50.33 13.58 -32.17
CA PHE A 15 -50.36 14.79 -33.00
C PHE A 15 -49.24 15.81 -32.73
N ASP A 16 -48.45 15.67 -31.65
CA ASP A 16 -47.31 16.53 -31.32
C ASP A 16 -46.01 15.71 -31.23
N SER A 17 -45.19 15.79 -32.30
CA SER A 17 -43.93 15.06 -32.40
C SER A 17 -42.94 15.46 -31.30
N LYS A 18 -42.92 16.74 -30.90
CA LYS A 18 -42.04 17.24 -29.83
C LYS A 18 -42.44 16.63 -28.49
N TYR A 19 -43.74 16.52 -28.22
CA TYR A 19 -44.24 15.88 -27.01
C TYR A 19 -43.97 14.36 -26.99
N PHE A 20 -44.10 13.67 -28.13
CA PHE A 20 -43.70 12.26 -28.28
C PHE A 20 -42.23 12.06 -27.88
N TYR A 21 -41.30 12.85 -28.44
CA TYR A 21 -39.87 12.74 -28.11
C TYR A 21 -39.58 13.01 -26.64
N GLN A 22 -40.29 13.96 -26.02
CA GLN A 22 -40.17 14.22 -24.59
C GLN A 22 -40.61 13.02 -23.74
N VAL A 23 -41.79 12.45 -24.03
CA VAL A 23 -42.31 11.27 -23.30
C VAL A 23 -41.43 10.04 -23.53
N SER A 24 -40.95 9.80 -24.75
CA SER A 24 -40.03 8.70 -25.04
C SER A 24 -38.68 8.88 -24.36
N SER A 25 -38.17 10.11 -24.28
CA SER A 25 -36.90 10.40 -23.59
C SER A 25 -36.98 10.20 -22.08
N LEU A 26 -38.14 10.45 -21.47
CA LEU A 26 -38.37 10.19 -20.04
C LEU A 26 -38.28 8.69 -19.73
N SER A 27 -38.93 7.84 -20.53
CA SER A 27 -38.84 6.39 -20.37
C SER A 27 -37.41 5.86 -20.58
N GLN A 28 -36.67 6.42 -21.55
CA GLN A 28 -35.25 6.09 -21.73
C GLN A 28 -34.38 6.57 -20.55
N ASN A 29 -34.70 7.72 -19.97
CA ASN A 29 -33.98 8.24 -18.82
C ASN A 29 -34.24 7.39 -17.57
N GLU A 30 -35.46 6.94 -17.34
CA GLU A 30 -35.81 6.01 -16.25
C GLU A 30 -35.01 4.70 -16.35
N ALA A 31 -34.89 4.13 -17.56
CA ALA A 31 -34.08 2.94 -17.79
C ALA A 31 -32.59 3.17 -17.51
N LYS A 32 -32.03 4.32 -17.94
CA LYS A 32 -30.63 4.68 -17.66
C LYS A 32 -30.38 4.91 -16.17
N ILE A 33 -31.33 5.51 -15.46
CA ILE A 33 -31.25 5.73 -14.01
C ILE A 33 -31.17 4.38 -13.29
N ALA A 34 -32.04 3.42 -13.64
CA ALA A 34 -32.02 2.08 -13.06
C ALA A 34 -30.67 1.36 -13.30
N GLU A 35 -30.13 1.46 -14.51
CA GLU A 35 -28.82 0.89 -14.86
C GLU A 35 -27.66 1.54 -14.09
N LEU A 36 -27.68 2.87 -13.93
CA LEU A 36 -26.68 3.60 -13.16
C LEU A 36 -26.73 3.24 -11.67
N GLU A 37 -27.94 3.09 -11.10
CA GLU A 37 -28.11 2.65 -9.71
C GLU A 37 -27.57 1.22 -9.50
N GLU A 38 -27.80 0.32 -10.46
CA GLU A 38 -27.26 -1.04 -10.41
C GLU A 38 -25.72 -1.03 -10.46
N ASN A 39 -25.13 -0.27 -11.39
CA ASN A 39 -23.69 -0.13 -11.52
C ASN A 39 -23.05 0.49 -10.27
N LEU A 40 -23.69 1.51 -9.68
CA LEU A 40 -23.25 2.12 -8.42
C LEU A 40 -23.27 1.11 -7.26
N ASN A 41 -24.31 0.28 -7.18
CA ASN A 41 -24.39 -0.76 -6.15
C ASN A 41 -23.32 -1.85 -6.34
N ARG A 42 -23.05 -2.26 -7.59
CA ARG A 42 -21.96 -3.20 -7.91
C ARG A 42 -20.59 -2.64 -7.49
N LEU A 43 -20.30 -1.37 -7.79
CA LEU A 43 -19.06 -0.70 -7.41
C LEU A 43 -18.92 -0.57 -5.88
N ARG A 44 -20.00 -0.25 -5.18
CA ARG A 44 -20.00 -0.20 -3.70
C ARG A 44 -19.72 -1.56 -3.09
N LEU A 45 -20.34 -2.63 -3.61
CA LEU A 45 -20.08 -4.00 -3.18
C LEU A 45 -18.62 -4.37 -3.42
N GLN A 46 -18.07 -4.03 -4.59
CA GLN A 46 -16.67 -4.27 -4.91
C GLN A 46 -15.72 -3.51 -3.96
N ASN A 47 -15.98 -2.23 -3.69
CA ASN A 47 -15.18 -1.44 -2.75
C ASN A 47 -15.26 -2.01 -1.32
N ASN A 48 -16.45 -2.38 -0.84
CA ASN A 48 -16.60 -3.00 0.48
C ASN A 48 -15.85 -4.34 0.60
N LEU A 49 -15.83 -5.14 -0.48
CA LEU A 49 -15.07 -6.40 -0.51
C LEU A 49 -13.55 -6.15 -0.50
N LEU A 50 -13.08 -5.12 -1.21
CA LEU A 50 -11.67 -4.70 -1.20
C LEU A 50 -11.26 -4.18 0.18
N GLU A 51 -12.09 -3.36 0.83
CA GLU A 51 -11.86 -2.85 2.17
C GLU A 51 -11.89 -3.97 3.23
N SER A 52 -12.79 -4.93 3.10
CA SER A 52 -12.85 -6.10 3.97
C SER A 52 -11.66 -7.04 3.81
N SER A 53 -11.07 -7.13 2.61
CA SER A 53 -9.86 -7.92 2.34
C SER A 53 -8.59 -7.21 2.83
N ALA A 54 -8.57 -5.87 2.77
CA ALA A 54 -7.47 -5.06 3.27
C ALA A 54 -7.36 -5.05 4.81
N LYS A 55 -8.46 -5.37 5.52
CA LYS A 55 -8.45 -5.58 6.97
C LYS A 55 -8.06 -7.03 7.30
N ALA A 56 -6.81 -7.39 6.97
CA ALA A 56 -6.18 -8.60 7.50
C ALA A 56 -6.36 -8.64 9.04
N PRO A 57 -6.50 -9.83 9.66
CA PRO A 57 -6.68 -9.92 11.11
C PRO A 57 -5.51 -9.20 11.78
N VAL A 58 -5.82 -8.17 12.57
CA VAL A 58 -4.84 -7.51 13.43
C VAL A 58 -4.43 -8.58 14.43
N VAL A 59 -3.27 -9.21 14.19
CA VAL A 59 -2.61 -10.03 15.19
C VAL A 59 -2.20 -9.06 16.29
N GLU A 60 -3.06 -8.92 17.28
CA GLU A 60 -2.82 -8.02 18.41
C GLU A 60 -1.58 -8.50 19.18
N ASP A 61 -0.61 -7.58 19.27
CA ASP A 61 0.48 -7.44 20.25
C ASP A 61 1.81 -8.21 20.13
N ASP A 62 1.96 -9.27 19.32
CA ASP A 62 3.24 -10.02 19.31
C ASP A 62 4.38 -9.33 18.50
N LEU A 63 4.03 -8.45 17.56
CA LEU A 63 5.01 -7.78 16.68
C LEU A 63 5.59 -6.48 17.26
N LEU A 64 4.89 -5.87 18.22
CA LEU A 64 5.22 -4.54 18.72
C LEU A 64 6.64 -4.47 19.31
N PRO A 65 7.10 -5.41 20.16
CA PRO A 65 8.43 -5.33 20.74
C PRO A 65 9.54 -5.40 19.70
N GLY A 66 9.40 -6.28 18.70
CA GLY A 66 10.37 -6.42 17.60
C GLY A 66 10.42 -5.17 16.71
N ALA A 67 9.25 -4.63 16.35
CA ALA A 67 9.15 -3.41 15.56
C ALA A 67 9.78 -2.21 16.28
N CYS A 68 9.45 -2.01 17.56
CA CYS A 68 10.04 -0.94 18.37
C CYS A 68 11.56 -1.13 18.55
N ALA A 69 12.05 -2.36 18.74
CA ALA A 69 13.48 -2.63 18.85
C ALA A 69 14.22 -2.28 17.56
N LEU A 70 13.69 -2.67 16.40
CA LEU A 70 14.27 -2.35 15.10
C LEU A 70 14.28 -0.83 14.84
N LEU A 71 13.17 -0.14 15.07
CA LEU A 71 13.08 1.31 14.88
C LEU A 71 14.01 2.08 15.82
N SER A 72 14.10 1.65 17.09
CA SER A 72 15.05 2.24 18.07
C SER A 72 16.49 2.14 17.56
N LEU A 73 16.84 0.99 16.97
CA LEU A 73 18.17 0.73 16.43
C LEU A 73 18.46 1.56 15.18
N MET A 74 17.50 1.63 14.25
CA MET A 74 17.63 2.46 13.04
C MET A 74 17.77 3.95 13.38
N GLN A 75 17.08 4.42 14.41
CA GLN A 75 17.26 5.78 14.90
C GLN A 75 18.64 5.99 15.53
N ARG A 76 19.05 5.10 16.45
CA ARG A 76 20.32 5.25 17.17
C ARG A 76 21.54 5.18 16.26
N GLU A 77 21.57 4.24 15.32
CA GLU A 77 22.76 4.01 14.49
C GLU A 77 22.74 4.84 13.20
N ALA A 78 21.57 5.25 12.70
CA ALA A 78 21.44 5.86 11.38
C ALA A 78 20.54 7.10 11.31
N ARG A 79 20.03 7.59 12.44
CA ARG A 79 19.12 8.76 12.52
C ARG A 79 17.92 8.67 11.57
N PHE A 80 17.44 7.45 11.37
CA PHE A 80 16.45 7.17 10.33
C PHE A 80 15.12 7.88 10.57
N LEU A 81 14.64 7.96 11.82
CA LEU A 81 13.39 8.64 12.12
C LEU A 81 13.54 10.15 11.94
N ASP A 82 14.63 10.75 12.43
CA ASP A 82 14.92 12.17 12.20
C ASP A 82 14.89 12.47 10.70
N PHE A 83 15.62 11.69 9.91
CA PHE A 83 15.73 11.88 8.46
C PHE A 83 14.38 11.75 7.74
N THR A 84 13.53 10.80 8.16
CA THR A 84 12.25 10.53 7.50
C THR A 84 11.15 11.51 7.91
N LEU A 85 11.22 12.05 9.14
CA LEU A 85 10.22 12.96 9.70
C LEU A 85 10.56 14.44 9.44
N GLU A 86 11.80 14.75 9.04
CA GLU A 86 12.21 16.10 8.66
C GLU A 86 11.49 16.57 7.37
N ASP A 87 11.07 17.84 7.35
CA ASP A 87 10.56 18.46 6.12
C ASP A 87 11.73 18.90 5.23
N ILE A 88 11.95 18.15 4.16
CA ILE A 88 13.02 18.43 3.19
C ILE A 88 12.56 19.26 1.98
N SER A 89 11.30 19.73 1.94
CA SER A 89 10.73 20.40 0.76
C SER A 89 11.46 21.68 0.33
N GLN A 90 12.13 22.34 1.26
CA GLN A 90 12.89 23.57 1.02
C GLN A 90 14.41 23.36 0.96
N LEU A 91 14.88 22.12 1.08
CA LEU A 91 16.31 21.80 1.06
C LEU A 91 16.80 21.57 -0.37
N PRO A 92 18.02 22.02 -0.72
CA PRO A 92 18.60 21.76 -2.03
C PRO A 92 18.99 20.29 -2.18
N ASP A 93 18.89 19.76 -3.41
CA ASP A 93 19.21 18.37 -3.75
C ASP A 93 20.62 17.94 -3.30
N GLU A 94 21.60 18.85 -3.33
CA GLU A 94 22.96 18.56 -2.88
C GLU A 94 23.01 18.21 -1.39
N GLN A 95 22.29 18.98 -0.56
CA GLN A 95 22.21 18.76 0.88
C GLN A 95 21.43 17.49 1.20
N VAL A 96 20.28 17.28 0.54
CA VAL A 96 19.49 16.06 0.69
C VAL A 96 20.33 14.84 0.29
N GLY A 97 21.04 14.92 -0.83
CA GLY A 97 21.91 13.86 -1.32
C GLY A 97 23.10 13.58 -0.39
N ALA A 98 23.69 14.60 0.23
CA ALA A 98 24.77 14.42 1.19
C ALA A 98 24.29 13.67 2.45
N VAL A 99 23.18 14.10 3.05
CA VAL A 99 22.60 13.45 4.23
C VAL A 99 22.09 12.05 3.92
N SER A 100 21.40 11.88 2.78
CA SER A 100 20.89 10.58 2.32
C SER A 100 21.99 9.53 2.21
N ARG A 101 23.17 9.90 1.69
CA ARG A 101 24.31 8.97 1.57
C ARG A 101 24.85 8.54 2.92
N LEU A 102 24.87 9.44 3.90
CA LEU A 102 25.28 9.13 5.27
C LEU A 102 24.31 8.13 5.91
N VAL A 103 23.02 8.48 5.95
CA VAL A 103 21.95 7.63 6.51
C VAL A 103 21.92 6.26 5.83
N HIS A 104 21.99 6.22 4.49
CA HIS A 104 22.05 4.97 3.73
C HIS A 104 23.30 4.14 4.09
N GLY A 105 24.46 4.79 4.25
CA GLY A 105 25.70 4.13 4.66
C GLY A 105 25.58 3.47 6.03
N ASP A 106 24.95 4.15 6.99
CA ASP A 106 24.81 3.66 8.36
C ASP A 106 23.70 2.60 8.48
N LEU A 107 22.58 2.74 7.76
CA LEU A 107 21.58 1.68 7.63
C LEU A 107 22.18 0.40 7.03
N LYS A 108 23.05 0.53 6.04
CA LYS A 108 23.75 -0.62 5.44
C LYS A 108 24.66 -1.32 6.45
N LYS A 109 25.36 -0.58 7.33
CA LYS A 109 26.16 -1.16 8.41
C LYS A 109 25.28 -1.85 9.43
N LEU A 110 24.19 -1.21 9.88
CA LEU A 110 23.21 -1.78 10.81
C LEU A 110 22.66 -3.10 10.28
N ILE A 111 22.16 -3.14 9.03
CA ILE A 111 21.61 -4.37 8.44
C ILE A 111 22.66 -5.48 8.48
N ARG A 112 23.90 -5.21 8.06
CA ARG A 112 24.99 -6.22 8.08
C ARG A 112 25.36 -6.69 9.48
N GLN A 113 25.21 -5.84 10.48
CA GLN A 113 25.57 -6.15 11.86
C GLN A 113 24.52 -7.03 12.55
N TYR A 114 23.23 -6.81 12.24
CA TYR A 114 22.12 -7.41 12.99
C TYR A 114 21.28 -8.40 12.18
N MET A 115 21.46 -8.46 10.85
CA MET A 115 20.67 -9.31 9.95
C MET A 115 21.55 -10.00 8.92
N GLU A 116 21.30 -11.29 8.70
CA GLU A 116 21.84 -12.02 7.55
C GLU A 116 20.75 -12.13 6.48
N LEU A 117 21.00 -11.55 5.31
CA LEU A 117 20.09 -11.58 4.17
C LEU A 117 20.74 -12.36 3.03
N LYS A 118 19.96 -13.24 2.39
CA LYS A 118 20.35 -13.93 1.15
C LYS A 118 19.36 -13.62 0.04
N PRO A 119 19.78 -13.61 -1.23
CA PRO A 119 18.83 -13.49 -2.32
C PRO A 119 17.86 -14.68 -2.31
N VAL A 120 16.63 -14.44 -2.75
CA VAL A 120 15.64 -15.52 -2.93
C VAL A 120 16.02 -16.34 -4.16
N ILE A 121 16.39 -15.66 -5.25
CA ILE A 121 16.93 -16.26 -6.47
C ILE A 121 18.39 -15.83 -6.61
N ASP A 122 19.30 -16.81 -6.65
CA ASP A 122 20.73 -16.59 -6.82
C ASP A 122 21.10 -16.41 -8.31
N ALA A 123 20.69 -15.28 -8.87
CA ALA A 123 21.04 -14.85 -10.22
C ALA A 123 21.11 -13.31 -10.28
N ASP A 124 21.81 -12.78 -11.29
CA ASP A 124 21.88 -11.34 -11.50
C ASP A 124 20.55 -10.78 -12.03
N GLU A 125 20.22 -9.56 -11.62
CA GLU A 125 19.09 -8.83 -12.17
C GLU A 125 19.30 -8.59 -13.67
N GLY A 126 18.26 -8.84 -14.47
CA GLY A 126 18.30 -8.83 -15.93
C GLY A 126 18.59 -10.19 -16.58
N GLN A 127 18.99 -11.21 -15.82
CA GLN A 127 19.18 -12.56 -16.37
C GLN A 127 17.87 -13.32 -16.54
N LYS A 128 17.86 -14.26 -17.49
CA LYS A 128 16.75 -15.21 -17.66
C LYS A 128 16.88 -16.34 -16.65
N VAL A 129 15.84 -16.56 -15.86
CA VAL A 129 15.75 -17.63 -14.86
C VAL A 129 14.61 -18.57 -15.27
N SER A 130 14.89 -19.88 -15.24
CA SER A 130 13.89 -20.91 -15.45
C SER A 130 13.30 -21.32 -14.11
N LEU A 131 11.97 -21.23 -14.00
CA LEU A 131 11.25 -21.64 -12.80
C LEU A 131 10.62 -23.01 -13.07
N GLY A 132 10.95 -23.95 -12.18
CA GLY A 132 10.47 -25.34 -12.25
C GLY A 132 9.00 -25.49 -11.93
N GLN A 133 8.53 -26.73 -11.78
CA GLN A 133 7.14 -27.03 -11.45
C GLN A 133 6.77 -26.70 -9.99
N ASP A 134 7.77 -26.44 -9.15
CA ASP A 134 7.56 -26.05 -7.77
C ASP A 134 7.25 -24.55 -7.68
N ARG A 135 5.97 -24.21 -7.53
CA ARG A 135 5.54 -22.84 -7.30
C ARG A 135 5.93 -22.44 -5.87
N MET A 136 6.73 -21.38 -5.73
CA MET A 136 7.08 -20.76 -4.44
C MET A 136 6.26 -19.47 -4.24
N PRO A 137 4.99 -19.55 -3.81
CA PRO A 137 4.05 -18.43 -3.85
C PRO A 137 4.46 -17.23 -2.99
N TYR A 138 5.22 -17.45 -1.93
CA TYR A 138 5.70 -16.40 -1.01
C TYR A 138 7.06 -15.82 -1.41
N GLU A 139 7.72 -16.42 -2.39
CA GLU A 139 9.10 -16.10 -2.77
C GLU A 139 9.19 -15.44 -4.14
N ILE A 140 8.25 -15.80 -5.03
CA ILE A 140 8.25 -15.36 -6.43
C ILE A 140 6.92 -14.69 -6.75
N GLN A 141 7.00 -13.42 -7.12
CA GLN A 141 5.90 -12.68 -7.70
C GLN A 141 6.13 -12.51 -9.21
N VAL A 142 5.19 -13.02 -10.01
CA VAL A 142 5.23 -12.89 -11.46
C VAL A 142 4.47 -11.63 -11.83
N ALA A 143 5.15 -10.64 -12.40
CA ALA A 143 4.56 -9.34 -12.71
C ALA A 143 3.48 -9.39 -13.82
N SER A 144 3.36 -10.49 -14.56
CA SER A 144 2.32 -10.66 -15.56
C SER A 144 1.06 -11.26 -14.93
N ASP A 145 -0.07 -10.59 -15.11
CA ASP A 145 -1.42 -10.93 -14.66
C ASP A 145 -2.03 -12.16 -15.38
N ARG A 146 -1.19 -13.11 -15.80
CA ARG A 146 -1.60 -14.35 -16.48
C ARG A 146 -1.12 -15.52 -15.67
N ASP A 147 -1.99 -16.52 -15.49
CA ASP A 147 -1.60 -17.83 -15.01
C ASP A 147 -0.54 -18.41 -15.95
N VAL A 148 0.73 -18.28 -15.58
CA VAL A 148 1.84 -18.83 -16.35
C VAL A 148 1.96 -20.30 -16.00
N ALA A 149 1.68 -21.17 -16.97
CA ALA A 149 1.89 -22.60 -16.81
C ALA A 149 3.37 -22.89 -16.54
N LEU A 150 3.65 -23.73 -15.55
CA LEU A 150 5.00 -24.18 -15.22
C LEU A 150 5.44 -25.32 -16.16
N PRO A 151 6.74 -25.47 -16.46
CA PRO A 151 7.82 -24.54 -16.17
C PRO A 151 7.81 -23.34 -17.13
N PHE A 152 8.26 -22.17 -16.67
CA PHE A 152 8.42 -20.99 -17.54
C PHE A 152 9.75 -20.29 -17.30
N THR A 153 10.17 -19.50 -18.29
CA THR A 153 11.37 -18.68 -18.21
C THR A 153 10.98 -17.20 -18.15
N ALA A 154 11.54 -16.47 -17.21
CA ALA A 154 11.33 -15.03 -17.07
C ALA A 154 12.64 -14.30 -16.79
N THR A 155 12.67 -13.00 -17.07
CA THR A 155 13.79 -12.14 -16.70
C THR A 155 13.65 -11.72 -15.24
N LEU A 156 14.68 -11.97 -14.43
CA LEU A 156 14.72 -11.58 -13.03
C LEU A 156 14.80 -10.04 -12.93
N ARG A 157 13.76 -9.40 -12.41
CA ARG A 157 13.76 -7.93 -12.19
C ARG A 157 14.47 -7.54 -10.90
N HIS A 158 14.23 -8.30 -9.84
CA HIS A 158 14.80 -8.09 -8.53
C HIS A 158 14.96 -9.46 -7.87
N LYS A 159 16.13 -9.73 -7.28
CA LYS A 159 16.47 -11.05 -6.72
C LYS A 159 15.73 -11.41 -5.42
N GLY A 160 15.04 -10.44 -4.84
CA GLY A 160 14.39 -10.57 -3.54
C GLY A 160 15.40 -10.72 -2.40
N TYR A 161 14.90 -10.74 -1.17
CA TYR A 161 15.73 -11.01 0.01
C TYR A 161 14.97 -11.95 0.95
N ARG A 162 15.70 -12.97 1.42
CA ARG A 162 15.29 -13.88 2.49
C ARG A 162 16.12 -13.57 3.72
N LEU A 163 15.44 -13.39 4.86
CA LEU A 163 16.09 -13.30 6.15
C LEU A 163 16.55 -14.70 6.58
N VAL A 164 17.84 -14.85 6.84
CA VAL A 164 18.45 -16.09 7.34
C VAL A 164 18.52 -16.06 8.87
N SER A 165 18.96 -14.94 9.42
CA SER A 165 19.04 -14.74 10.86
C SER A 165 18.87 -13.26 11.22
N ILE A 166 18.36 -13.01 12.42
CA ILE A 166 18.21 -11.67 12.98
C ILE A 166 18.55 -11.70 14.48
N ASN A 167 19.31 -10.71 14.93
CA ASN A 167 19.69 -10.58 16.32
C ASN A 167 19.46 -9.14 16.78
N LEU A 168 18.26 -8.83 17.28
CA LEU A 168 17.95 -7.48 17.77
C LEU A 168 18.20 -7.36 19.27
N PRO A 169 18.74 -6.23 19.75
CA PRO A 169 18.81 -5.96 21.17
C PRO A 169 17.40 -5.80 21.76
N GLN A 170 17.10 -6.51 22.84
CA GLN A 170 15.81 -6.45 23.52
C GLN A 170 15.85 -5.47 24.70
N LYS A 171 14.79 -4.66 24.84
CA LYS A 171 14.57 -3.84 26.04
C LYS A 171 13.93 -4.69 27.12
N LYS A 172 14.50 -4.65 28.33
CA LYS A 172 14.06 -5.51 29.46
C LYS A 172 12.73 -5.08 30.07
N HIS A 173 12.36 -3.80 29.98
CA HIS A 173 11.16 -3.26 30.60
C HIS A 173 10.06 -3.05 29.55
N PRO A 174 8.84 -3.62 29.74
CA PRO A 174 7.72 -3.44 28.81
C PRO A 174 7.37 -1.98 28.52
N GLU A 175 7.41 -1.11 29.53
CA GLU A 175 7.13 0.32 29.37
C GLU A 175 8.19 1.04 28.51
N ALA A 176 9.45 0.58 28.57
CA ALA A 176 10.54 1.14 27.78
C ALA A 176 10.50 0.71 26.30
N VAL A 177 9.74 -0.33 25.96
CA VAL A 177 9.62 -0.82 24.57
C VAL A 177 9.12 0.29 23.66
N ARG A 178 8.12 1.05 24.09
CA ARG A 178 7.50 2.12 23.30
C ARG A 178 8.35 3.40 23.18
N VAL A 179 9.37 3.57 24.02
CA VAL A 179 10.27 4.73 23.98
C VAL A 179 11.40 4.43 22.99
N LEU A 180 11.28 4.85 21.73
CA LEU A 180 12.26 4.50 20.69
C LEU A 180 13.64 5.13 20.93
N MET A 181 13.64 6.41 21.31
CA MET A 181 14.81 7.17 21.74
C MET A 181 14.37 8.10 22.88
N PRO A 182 15.11 8.20 24.00
CA PRO A 182 14.80 9.16 25.05
C PRO A 182 15.01 10.59 24.55
N ALA A 183 14.25 11.54 25.09
CA ALA A 183 14.51 12.96 24.87
C ALA A 183 15.78 13.38 25.63
N GLU A 184 16.64 14.14 24.97
CA GLU A 184 17.84 14.72 25.56
C GLU A 184 17.54 16.17 25.97
N LEU A 185 17.90 16.52 27.21
CA LEU A 185 17.63 17.84 27.79
C LEU A 185 18.96 18.42 28.29
N ASP A 186 19.25 19.66 27.90
CA ASP A 186 20.34 20.42 28.49
C ASP A 186 19.93 20.92 29.88
N SER A 187 20.81 20.78 30.87
CA SER A 187 20.57 21.37 32.19
C SER A 187 20.77 22.88 32.12
N VAL A 188 19.76 23.64 32.54
CA VAL A 188 19.94 25.07 32.81
C VAL A 188 20.60 25.18 34.19
N GLU A 189 21.80 25.76 34.28
CA GLU A 189 22.42 26.08 35.57
C GLU A 189 21.48 26.99 36.37
N VAL A 190 20.88 26.44 37.43
CA VAL A 190 20.25 27.25 38.47
C VAL A 190 21.40 27.80 39.31
N ASN A 191 21.81 29.03 38.99
CA ASN A 191 22.80 29.75 39.79
C ASN A 191 22.25 29.91 41.22
N PRO A 192 22.94 29.40 42.26
CA PRO A 192 22.43 29.35 43.64
C PRO A 192 22.25 30.74 44.28
#